data_AF-A0A2S5KXR1-F1
#
_entry.id   AF-A0A2S5KXR1-F1
#
_cell.length_a   1.000
_cell.length_b   1.000
_cell.length_c   1.000
_cell.angle_alpha   90.00
_cell.angle_beta   90.00
_cell.angle_gamma   90.00
#
_symmetry.space_group_name_H-M   'P 1'
#
loop_
_entity.id
_entity.type
_entity.pdbx_description
1 polymer ?
#
loop_
_entity_poly.entity_id
_entity_poly.type
_entity_poly.pdbx_seq_one_letter_code
_entity_poly.pdbx_strand_id
1 'polypeptide(L)'
;MKINMNDFVLHPPFNITRASHVVLNVRDLDASKHFYTELVGLAVSDEDASAVYLRGMEENCHHSLVLRKSGEATCSRIGLRVQTADDIYAMQAYFEAQGIASSLVDVPFQGPTLHVSDSVGMPLEFCASMEFRPRLMKEYHLYRGAAAQRLDHYQIQSNDVRRSFEFYQPLGFRLSEYTFSKREDGGDNLWGVWLQRKGNPHDIVFTNGFGPRLHHFAYTLPDTNDMIRACDVAGALGYGPRLERGPGRHGISGALFVYFRDPDGHRIELFNTHYQNIDLEPAQAWDLSNPKRADQWGMPAQNKWFAEATQFSGVEPVEPTLKVDPPTLERLLQIEAG
;
A
#
# COMPACT_ATOMS: atom_id res chain seq x y z
N MET A 1 -6.69 -27.30 4.02
CA MET A 1 -6.17 -27.69 2.69
C MET A 1 -4.95 -26.81 2.43
N LYS A 2 -3.76 -27.35 2.14
CA LYS A 2 -2.57 -26.50 1.90
C LYS A 2 -2.80 -25.73 0.60
N ILE A 3 -2.98 -24.42 0.69
CA ILE A 3 -3.18 -23.56 -0.48
C ILE A 3 -1.86 -23.49 -1.27
N ASN A 4 -1.87 -23.91 -2.54
CA ASN A 4 -0.71 -23.78 -3.41
C ASN A 4 -0.60 -22.31 -3.86
N MET A 5 0.62 -21.78 -3.86
CA MET A 5 0.90 -20.38 -4.22
C MET A 5 0.56 -20.04 -5.67
N ASN A 6 0.42 -21.05 -6.53
CA ASN A 6 0.00 -20.92 -7.91
C ASN A 6 -1.48 -21.28 -8.16
N ASP A 7 -2.25 -21.61 -7.12
CA ASP A 7 -3.69 -21.83 -7.29
C ASP A 7 -4.39 -20.48 -7.47
N PHE A 8 -5.20 -20.36 -8.52
CA PHE A 8 -5.94 -19.15 -8.82
C PHE A 8 -7.42 -19.28 -8.46
N VAL A 9 -7.95 -18.30 -7.74
CA VAL A 9 -9.40 -18.13 -7.53
C VAL A 9 -9.87 -17.01 -8.45
N LEU A 10 -10.31 -17.36 -9.66
CA LEU A 10 -10.64 -16.38 -10.69
C LEU A 10 -12.05 -15.79 -10.53
N HIS A 11 -12.96 -16.56 -9.95
CA HIS A 11 -14.39 -16.23 -9.86
C HIS A 11 -14.92 -16.42 -8.42
N PRO A 12 -14.47 -15.59 -7.45
CA PRO A 12 -15.16 -15.50 -6.17
C PRO A 12 -16.59 -14.95 -6.37
N PRO A 13 -17.49 -15.08 -5.38
CA PRO A 13 -18.89 -14.64 -5.50
C PRO A 13 -19.07 -13.11 -5.59
N PHE A 14 -17.97 -12.35 -5.54
CA PHE A 14 -17.88 -10.90 -5.68
C PHE A 14 -16.62 -10.53 -6.47
N ASN A 15 -16.54 -9.32 -7.01
CA ASN A 15 -15.35 -8.87 -7.74
C ASN A 15 -14.66 -7.66 -7.08
N ILE A 16 -13.53 -7.91 -6.40
CA ILE A 16 -12.59 -6.85 -6.02
C ILE A 16 -11.79 -6.43 -7.26
N THR A 17 -11.73 -5.13 -7.53
CA THR A 17 -11.16 -4.57 -8.76
C THR A 17 -9.76 -4.00 -8.55
N ARG A 18 -9.49 -3.32 -7.41
CA ARG A 18 -8.22 -2.64 -7.14
C ARG A 18 -8.10 -2.10 -5.70
N ALA A 19 -6.90 -1.69 -5.31
CA ALA A 19 -6.69 -0.70 -4.26
C ALA A 19 -7.50 0.58 -4.53
N SER A 20 -8.12 1.14 -3.48
CA SER A 20 -9.06 2.26 -3.61
C SER A 20 -8.60 3.53 -2.91
N HIS A 21 -8.38 3.49 -1.60
CA HIS A 21 -8.12 4.68 -0.81
C HIS A 21 -7.45 4.36 0.54
N VAL A 22 -6.75 5.30 1.15
CA VAL A 22 -6.23 5.18 2.52
C VAL A 22 -6.79 6.28 3.41
N VAL A 23 -7.11 5.95 4.67
CA VAL A 23 -7.60 6.91 5.66
C VAL A 23 -6.54 7.05 6.75
N LEU A 24 -5.88 8.21 6.79
CA LEU A 24 -4.84 8.53 7.76
C LEU A 24 -5.35 9.51 8.80
N ASN A 25 -4.96 9.29 10.05
CA ASN A 25 -5.12 10.23 11.14
C ASN A 25 -3.84 11.06 11.24
N VAL A 26 -3.98 12.37 11.17
CA VAL A 26 -2.88 13.33 11.15
C VAL A 26 -3.05 14.37 12.24
N ARG A 27 -1.94 14.87 12.79
CA ARG A 27 -1.96 15.84 13.91
C ARG A 27 -2.28 17.25 13.44
N ASP A 28 -1.79 17.62 12.27
CA ASP A 28 -1.96 18.95 11.68
C ASP A 28 -2.44 18.80 10.23
N LEU A 29 -3.72 19.13 10.00
CA LEU A 29 -4.33 19.03 8.67
C LEU A 29 -3.68 19.96 7.66
N ASP A 30 -3.29 21.18 8.06
CA ASP A 30 -2.74 22.16 7.13
C ASP A 30 -1.33 21.74 6.69
N ALA A 31 -0.52 21.26 7.64
CA ALA A 31 0.82 20.74 7.35
C ALA A 31 0.76 19.49 6.44
N SER A 32 -0.14 18.55 6.74
CA SER A 32 -0.30 17.34 5.93
C SER A 32 -0.90 17.66 4.56
N LYS A 33 -1.92 18.51 4.48
CA LYS A 33 -2.48 18.99 3.20
C LYS A 33 -1.38 19.62 2.34
N HIS A 34 -0.59 20.54 2.88
CA HIS A 34 0.51 21.18 2.15
C HIS A 34 1.52 20.15 1.62
N PHE A 35 1.90 19.16 2.42
CA PHE A 35 2.77 18.07 1.97
C PHE A 35 2.14 17.29 0.80
N TYR A 36 0.88 16.87 0.92
CA TYR A 36 0.24 16.04 -0.10
C TYR A 36 -0.18 16.82 -1.37
N THR A 37 -0.43 18.13 -1.29
CA THR A 37 -0.74 18.96 -2.46
C THR A 37 0.50 19.50 -3.15
N GLU A 38 1.50 19.99 -2.40
CA GLU A 38 2.65 20.69 -2.99
C GLU A 38 3.81 19.74 -3.35
N LEU A 39 4.09 18.74 -2.52
CA LEU A 39 5.15 17.76 -2.80
C LEU A 39 4.61 16.55 -3.58
N VAL A 40 3.58 15.89 -3.06
CA VAL A 40 3.04 14.68 -3.73
C VAL A 40 2.25 15.06 -4.99
N GLY A 41 1.63 16.23 -5.01
CA GLY A 41 0.91 16.73 -6.19
C GLY A 41 -0.52 16.20 -6.31
N LEU A 42 -1.17 15.84 -5.20
CA LEU A 42 -2.58 15.43 -5.19
C LEU A 42 -3.51 16.65 -5.26
N ALA A 43 -4.68 16.44 -5.86
CA ALA A 43 -5.74 17.44 -5.92
C ALA A 43 -6.71 17.28 -4.75
N VAL A 44 -7.14 18.40 -4.17
CA VAL A 44 -8.21 18.42 -3.16
C VAL A 44 -9.55 18.19 -3.86
N SER A 45 -10.30 17.22 -3.34
CA SER A 45 -11.66 16.92 -3.78
C SER A 45 -12.71 17.58 -2.90
N ASP A 46 -12.47 17.60 -1.59
CA ASP A 46 -13.34 18.19 -0.58
C ASP A 46 -12.55 18.40 0.72
N GLU A 47 -13.00 19.30 1.58
CA GLU A 47 -12.39 19.53 2.88
C GLU A 47 -13.31 20.28 3.86
N ASP A 48 -13.12 19.99 5.14
CA ASP A 48 -13.71 20.72 6.24
C ASP A 48 -12.70 20.86 7.40
N ALA A 49 -13.16 21.35 8.56
CA ALA A 49 -12.29 21.55 9.73
C ALA A 49 -11.73 20.24 10.33
N SER A 50 -12.28 19.08 9.95
CA SER A 50 -11.98 17.76 10.49
C SER A 50 -11.26 16.85 9.49
N ALA A 51 -11.42 17.04 8.18
CA ALA A 51 -10.83 16.19 7.16
C ALA A 51 -10.51 16.89 5.84
N VAL A 52 -9.51 16.36 5.13
CA VAL A 52 -9.16 16.73 3.76
C VAL A 52 -9.21 15.47 2.88
N TYR A 53 -9.90 15.55 1.75
CA TYR A 53 -10.08 14.46 0.80
C TYR A 53 -9.27 14.75 -0.46
N LEU A 54 -8.36 13.86 -0.81
CA LEU A 54 -7.38 14.04 -1.88
C LEU A 54 -7.48 12.93 -2.92
N ARG A 55 -7.17 13.26 -4.18
CA ARG A 55 -7.11 12.31 -5.30
C ARG A 55 -5.96 12.61 -6.25
N GLY A 56 -5.48 11.59 -6.94
CA GLY A 56 -4.52 11.71 -8.02
C GLY A 56 -5.15 12.27 -9.30
N MET A 57 -4.30 12.73 -10.23
CA MET A 57 -4.74 13.45 -11.43
C MET A 57 -5.56 12.59 -12.41
N GLU A 58 -5.32 11.28 -12.51
CA GLU A 58 -6.07 10.34 -13.36
C GLU A 58 -7.37 9.84 -12.71
N GLU A 59 -7.54 10.07 -11.41
CA GLU A 59 -8.63 9.51 -10.66
C GLU A 59 -9.94 10.27 -10.92
N ASN A 60 -11.00 9.49 -11.13
CA ASN A 60 -12.36 10.00 -11.24
C ASN A 60 -13.22 9.69 -10.01
N CYS A 61 -12.68 8.96 -9.02
CA CYS A 61 -13.34 8.78 -7.74
C CYS A 61 -13.16 10.03 -6.87
N HIS A 62 -14.04 10.18 -5.88
CA HIS A 62 -13.98 11.32 -4.97
C HIS A 62 -12.62 11.42 -4.28
N HIS A 63 -12.06 10.32 -3.79
CA HIS A 63 -10.80 10.36 -3.06
C HIS A 63 -10.06 9.03 -3.15
N SER A 64 -8.74 9.09 -2.98
CA SER A 64 -7.86 7.96 -2.72
C SER A 64 -6.99 8.18 -1.47
N LEU A 65 -6.99 9.38 -0.91
CA LEU A 65 -6.40 9.68 0.39
C LEU A 65 -7.39 10.53 1.20
N VAL A 66 -7.61 10.15 2.44
CA VAL A 66 -8.36 10.93 3.43
C VAL A 66 -7.43 11.23 4.59
N LEU A 67 -7.26 12.51 4.89
CA LEU A 67 -6.55 12.98 6.08
C LEU A 67 -7.59 13.41 7.10
N ARG A 68 -7.56 12.83 8.30
CA ARG A 68 -8.47 13.18 9.40
C ARG A 68 -7.67 13.77 10.55
N LYS A 69 -8.13 14.90 11.10
CA LYS A 69 -7.50 15.51 12.26
C LYS A 69 -7.65 14.60 13.48
N SER A 70 -6.54 14.26 14.13
CA SER A 70 -6.51 13.42 15.32
C SER A 70 -5.33 13.81 16.24
N GLY A 71 -5.39 13.42 17.51
CA GLY A 71 -4.23 13.50 18.40
C GLY A 71 -3.17 12.43 18.10
N GLU A 72 -3.51 11.41 17.31
CA GLU A 72 -2.67 10.26 16.99
C GLU A 72 -2.32 10.21 15.51
N ALA A 73 -1.08 9.78 15.20
CA ALA A 73 -0.60 9.52 13.85
C ALA A 73 -0.78 8.03 13.51
N THR A 74 -1.94 7.65 12.98
CA THR A 74 -2.31 6.25 12.71
C THR A 74 -3.00 6.09 11.37
N CYS A 75 -3.04 4.88 10.83
CA CYS A 75 -3.90 4.55 9.70
C CYS A 75 -5.24 4.04 10.26
N SER A 76 -6.35 4.68 9.91
CA SER A 76 -7.67 4.19 10.30
C SER A 76 -8.00 2.91 9.55
N ARG A 77 -7.93 2.94 8.21
CA ARG A 77 -8.28 1.83 7.30
C ARG A 77 -7.59 1.96 5.97
N ILE A 78 -7.43 0.84 5.27
CA ILE A 78 -7.17 0.83 3.83
C ILE A 78 -8.41 0.34 3.08
N GLY A 79 -8.59 0.90 1.89
CA GLY A 79 -9.76 0.72 1.05
C GLY A 79 -9.48 -0.16 -0.16
N LEU A 80 -10.41 -1.06 -0.46
CA LEU A 80 -10.45 -1.86 -1.68
C LEU A 80 -11.75 -1.57 -2.43
N ARG A 81 -11.68 -1.54 -3.77
CA ARG A 81 -12.82 -1.26 -4.62
C ARG A 81 -13.46 -2.57 -5.09
N VAL A 82 -14.77 -2.73 -4.92
CA VAL A 82 -15.53 -3.80 -5.59
C VAL A 82 -16.27 -3.27 -6.81
N GLN A 83 -16.66 -4.15 -7.74
CA GLN A 83 -17.21 -3.74 -9.03
C GLN A 83 -18.60 -3.10 -8.91
N THR A 84 -19.47 -3.64 -8.05
CA THR A 84 -20.88 -3.24 -7.92
C THR A 84 -21.33 -3.21 -6.46
N ALA A 85 -22.47 -2.58 -6.20
CA ALA A 85 -23.10 -2.62 -4.87
C ALA A 85 -23.48 -4.05 -4.47
N ASP A 86 -23.91 -4.89 -5.42
CA ASP A 86 -24.25 -6.29 -5.16
C ASP A 86 -23.03 -7.10 -4.69
N ASP A 87 -21.84 -6.77 -5.17
CA ASP A 87 -20.59 -7.38 -4.71
C ASP A 87 -20.33 -7.11 -3.22
N ILE A 88 -20.78 -5.96 -2.67
CA ILE A 88 -20.66 -5.68 -1.23
C ILE A 88 -21.54 -6.63 -0.41
N TYR A 89 -22.79 -6.84 -0.84
CA TYR A 89 -23.71 -7.74 -0.14
C TYR A 89 -23.29 -9.21 -0.28
N ALA A 90 -22.83 -9.62 -1.47
CA ALA A 90 -22.27 -10.95 -1.69
C ALA A 90 -21.02 -11.18 -0.83
N MET A 91 -20.17 -10.17 -0.69
CA MET A 91 -18.99 -10.21 0.17
C MET A 91 -19.36 -10.29 1.66
N GLN A 92 -20.37 -9.54 2.10
CA GLN A 92 -20.88 -9.63 3.47
C GLN A 92 -21.36 -11.05 3.79
N ALA A 93 -22.19 -11.64 2.92
CA ALA A 93 -22.68 -13.00 3.08
C ALA A 93 -21.54 -14.04 3.06
N TYR A 94 -20.52 -13.82 2.22
CA TYR A 94 -19.32 -14.66 2.20
C TYR A 94 -18.57 -14.62 3.54
N PHE A 95 -18.34 -13.44 4.11
CA PHE A 95 -17.68 -13.32 5.40
C PHE A 95 -18.51 -13.90 6.55
N GLU A 96 -19.83 -13.70 6.54
CA GLU A 96 -20.75 -14.31 7.51
C GLU A 96 -20.66 -15.85 7.47
N ALA A 97 -20.68 -16.44 6.28
CA ALA A 97 -20.55 -17.90 6.10
C ALA A 97 -19.20 -18.45 6.60
N GLN A 98 -18.16 -17.61 6.65
CA GLN A 98 -16.83 -17.94 7.18
C GLN A 98 -16.71 -17.63 8.69
N GLY A 99 -17.74 -17.07 9.32
CA GLY A 99 -17.70 -16.62 10.71
C GLY A 99 -16.83 -15.37 10.93
N ILE A 100 -16.57 -14.59 9.87
CA ILE A 100 -15.78 -13.35 9.93
C ILE A 100 -16.74 -12.17 10.15
N ALA A 101 -16.53 -11.44 11.25
CA ALA A 101 -17.32 -10.27 11.57
C ALA A 101 -17.12 -9.17 10.51
N SER A 102 -18.23 -8.65 10.01
CA SER A 102 -18.28 -7.55 9.05
C SER A 102 -19.43 -6.60 9.38
N SER A 103 -19.35 -5.35 8.92
CA SER A 103 -20.37 -4.34 9.19
C SER A 103 -20.59 -3.44 8.00
N LEU A 104 -21.85 -3.31 7.57
CA LEU A 104 -22.24 -2.26 6.63
C LEU A 104 -22.23 -0.92 7.34
N VAL A 105 -21.64 0.09 6.70
CA VAL A 105 -21.43 1.41 7.29
C VAL A 105 -21.71 2.50 6.27
N ASP A 106 -22.12 3.66 6.77
CA ASP A 106 -22.22 4.88 5.99
C ASP A 106 -20.89 5.66 6.07
N VAL A 107 -20.24 5.85 4.92
CA VAL A 107 -18.98 6.59 4.79
C VAL A 107 -19.18 7.76 3.83
N PRO A 108 -18.78 9.00 4.19
CA PRO A 108 -18.94 10.16 3.34
C PRO A 108 -18.39 9.94 1.92
N PHE A 109 -19.19 10.35 0.93
CA PHE A 109 -18.88 10.27 -0.51
C PHE A 109 -18.76 8.85 -1.08
N GLN A 110 -19.08 7.81 -0.30
CA GLN A 110 -19.05 6.41 -0.75
C GLN A 110 -20.48 5.86 -0.86
N GLY A 111 -20.66 4.88 -1.76
CA GLY A 111 -21.87 4.05 -1.77
C GLY A 111 -21.85 2.98 -0.68
N PRO A 112 -22.58 1.87 -0.86
CA PRO A 112 -22.53 0.73 0.07
C PRO A 112 -21.08 0.35 0.39
N THR A 113 -20.79 0.31 1.69
CA THR A 113 -19.44 0.14 2.22
C THR A 113 -19.43 -0.88 3.33
N LEU A 114 -18.46 -1.80 3.29
CA LEU A 114 -18.31 -2.88 4.26
C LEU A 114 -16.98 -2.74 5.01
N HIS A 115 -17.04 -2.72 6.34
CA HIS A 115 -15.88 -2.81 7.22
C HIS A 115 -15.66 -4.26 7.64
N VAL A 116 -14.40 -4.70 7.55
CA VAL A 116 -13.95 -6.04 7.94
C VAL A 116 -12.56 -5.91 8.56
N SER A 117 -12.19 -6.82 9.47
CA SER A 117 -10.79 -6.98 9.87
C SER A 117 -10.22 -8.20 9.17
N ASP A 118 -9.04 -8.04 8.56
CA ASP A 118 -8.41 -9.15 7.87
C ASP A 118 -7.84 -10.19 8.83
N SER A 119 -7.21 -11.23 8.28
CA SER A 119 -6.66 -12.32 9.08
C SER A 119 -5.59 -11.92 10.10
N VAL A 120 -4.92 -10.78 9.94
CA VAL A 120 -3.93 -10.27 10.91
C VAL A 120 -4.47 -9.12 11.75
N GLY A 121 -5.76 -8.80 11.63
CA GLY A 121 -6.43 -7.74 12.37
C GLY A 121 -6.37 -6.37 11.68
N MET A 122 -5.90 -6.30 10.42
CA MET A 122 -5.83 -5.04 9.69
C MET A 122 -7.25 -4.54 9.34
N PRO A 123 -7.59 -3.27 9.65
CA PRO A 123 -8.88 -2.68 9.29
C PRO A 123 -9.02 -2.46 7.78
N LEU A 124 -9.96 -3.17 7.16
CA LEU A 124 -10.34 -3.06 5.76
C LEU A 124 -11.64 -2.28 5.57
N GLU A 125 -11.73 -1.58 4.45
CA GLU A 125 -12.94 -0.92 3.93
C GLU A 125 -13.15 -1.35 2.47
N PHE A 126 -14.31 -1.95 2.16
CA PHE A 126 -14.69 -2.28 0.79
C PHE A 126 -15.81 -1.36 0.34
N CYS A 127 -15.65 -0.71 -0.81
CA CYS A 127 -16.69 0.17 -1.35
C CYS A 127 -16.93 -0.12 -2.84
N ALA A 128 -18.17 0.05 -3.29
CA ALA A 128 -18.55 -0.17 -4.69
C ALA A 128 -18.46 1.13 -5.52
N SER A 129 -18.98 2.22 -4.96
CA SER A 129 -19.11 3.50 -5.64
C SER A 129 -18.58 4.65 -4.76
N MET A 130 -18.26 5.76 -5.41
CA MET A 130 -17.88 7.04 -4.82
C MET A 130 -18.44 8.10 -5.75
N GLU A 131 -18.69 9.30 -5.23
CA GLU A 131 -19.03 10.44 -6.09
C GLU A 131 -17.94 10.61 -7.17
N PHE A 132 -18.37 10.85 -8.41
CA PHE A 132 -17.43 11.08 -9.50
C PHE A 132 -16.93 12.52 -9.50
N ARG A 133 -15.62 12.67 -9.69
CA ARG A 133 -14.98 13.96 -9.95
C ARG A 133 -14.40 13.97 -11.37
N PRO A 134 -14.34 15.14 -12.04
CA PRO A 134 -13.62 15.26 -13.30
C PRO A 134 -12.15 14.85 -13.11
N ARG A 135 -11.64 14.05 -14.06
CA ARG A 135 -10.21 13.73 -14.14
C ARG A 135 -9.43 14.99 -14.48
N LEU A 136 -8.29 15.16 -13.82
CA LEU A 136 -7.40 16.31 -14.01
C LEU A 136 -6.16 15.95 -14.85
N MET A 137 -6.08 14.72 -15.39
CA MET A 137 -4.92 14.22 -16.12
C MET A 137 -4.48 15.10 -17.31
N LYS A 138 -5.38 15.92 -17.87
CA LYS A 138 -5.08 16.85 -18.97
C LYS A 138 -4.90 18.31 -18.51
N GLU A 139 -5.18 18.60 -17.25
CA GLU A 139 -5.11 19.95 -16.68
C GLU A 139 -3.69 20.24 -16.17
N TYR A 140 -2.70 20.17 -17.06
CA TYR A 140 -1.27 20.26 -16.71
C TYR A 140 -0.90 21.56 -15.96
N HIS A 141 -1.67 22.63 -16.13
CA HIS A 141 -1.49 23.89 -15.40
C HIS A 141 -1.76 23.76 -13.88
N LEU A 142 -2.49 22.72 -13.46
CA LEU A 142 -2.76 22.39 -12.06
C LEU A 142 -1.70 21.49 -11.43
N TYR A 143 -0.77 20.94 -12.21
CA TYR A 143 0.20 19.97 -11.70
C TYR A 143 1.18 20.66 -10.73
N ARG A 144 1.49 19.97 -9.62
CA ARG A 144 2.40 20.40 -8.55
C ARG A 144 3.29 19.23 -8.15
N GLY A 145 4.45 19.53 -7.55
CA GLY A 145 5.34 18.52 -6.99
C GLY A 145 5.65 17.38 -7.95
N ALA A 146 5.40 16.15 -7.48
CA ALA A 146 5.55 14.90 -8.23
C ALA A 146 4.41 14.61 -9.22
N ALA A 147 3.32 15.37 -9.19
CA ALA A 147 2.13 15.14 -10.00
C ALA A 147 1.57 13.71 -9.93
N ALA A 148 1.35 13.20 -8.72
CA ALA A 148 0.78 11.88 -8.49
C ALA A 148 -0.50 11.61 -9.31
N GLN A 149 -0.50 10.52 -10.07
CA GLN A 149 -1.54 10.22 -11.05
C GLN A 149 -2.69 9.40 -10.46
N ARG A 150 -2.40 8.26 -9.83
CA ARG A 150 -3.42 7.39 -9.20
C ARG A 150 -2.79 6.55 -8.10
N LEU A 151 -3.60 6.19 -7.10
CA LEU A 151 -3.19 5.23 -6.09
C LEU A 151 -2.95 3.87 -6.77
N ASP A 152 -1.88 3.20 -6.37
CA ASP A 152 -1.53 1.90 -6.93
C ASP A 152 -1.67 0.77 -5.92
N HIS A 153 -1.01 0.87 -4.77
CA HIS A 153 -0.95 -0.23 -3.83
C HIS A 153 -0.67 0.20 -2.40
N TYR A 154 -0.77 -0.79 -1.51
CA TYR A 154 -0.30 -0.72 -0.12
C TYR A 154 0.77 -1.78 0.11
N GLN A 155 1.74 -1.48 0.96
CA GLN A 155 2.55 -2.51 1.60
C GLN A 155 2.24 -2.54 3.09
N ILE A 156 2.05 -3.74 3.61
CA ILE A 156 1.69 -4.04 4.99
C ILE A 156 2.79 -4.87 5.63
N GLN A 157 3.21 -4.48 6.84
CA GLN A 157 4.00 -5.35 7.70
C GLN A 157 3.04 -6.31 8.39
N SER A 158 3.26 -7.60 8.20
CA SER A 158 2.45 -8.68 8.73
C SER A 158 3.29 -9.58 9.63
N ASN A 159 2.72 -9.96 10.78
CA ASN A 159 3.32 -10.90 11.69
C ASN A 159 3.23 -12.36 11.17
N ASP A 160 2.39 -12.63 10.18
CA ASP A 160 2.24 -13.92 9.52
C ASP A 160 1.85 -13.73 8.04
N VAL A 161 2.85 -13.72 7.17
CA VAL A 161 2.68 -13.53 5.71
C VAL A 161 1.87 -14.66 5.08
N ARG A 162 2.03 -15.90 5.59
CA ARG A 162 1.28 -17.06 5.05
C ARG A 162 -0.20 -16.88 5.34
N ARG A 163 -0.55 -16.55 6.58
CA ARG A 163 -1.94 -16.30 6.98
C ARG A 163 -2.57 -15.15 6.20
N SER A 164 -1.81 -14.07 5.96
CA SER A 164 -2.26 -13.00 5.06
C SER A 164 -2.56 -13.55 3.66
N PHE A 165 -1.65 -14.26 3.02
CA PHE A 165 -1.89 -14.83 1.69
C PHE A 165 -3.14 -15.72 1.64
N GLU A 166 -3.32 -16.62 2.62
CA GLU A 166 -4.45 -17.54 2.69
C GLU A 166 -5.79 -16.84 2.90
N PHE A 167 -5.80 -15.62 3.44
CA PHE A 167 -7.00 -14.78 3.54
C PHE A 167 -7.38 -14.12 2.22
N TYR A 168 -6.42 -13.53 1.49
CA TYR A 168 -6.70 -12.75 0.28
C TYR A 168 -6.90 -13.61 -0.97
N GLN A 169 -6.26 -14.78 -1.05
CA GLN A 169 -6.34 -15.64 -2.23
C GLN A 169 -7.79 -16.09 -2.52
N PRO A 170 -8.59 -16.56 -1.54
CA PRO A 170 -10.01 -16.85 -1.76
C PRO A 170 -10.87 -15.65 -2.17
N LEU A 171 -10.43 -14.41 -1.88
CA LEU A 171 -11.09 -13.18 -2.31
C LEU A 171 -10.75 -12.80 -3.77
N GLY A 172 -9.95 -13.64 -4.44
CA GLY A 172 -9.56 -13.51 -5.84
C GLY A 172 -8.22 -12.83 -6.06
N PHE A 173 -7.48 -12.46 -5.01
CA PHE A 173 -6.15 -11.92 -5.22
C PHE A 173 -5.21 -12.98 -5.79
N ARG A 174 -4.48 -12.62 -6.84
CA ARG A 174 -3.47 -13.48 -7.47
C ARG A 174 -2.08 -13.09 -7.01
N LEU A 175 -1.24 -14.09 -6.77
CA LEU A 175 0.16 -13.89 -6.43
C LEU A 175 0.95 -13.61 -7.71
N SER A 176 1.62 -12.47 -7.77
CA SER A 176 2.53 -12.13 -8.88
C SER A 176 3.97 -12.52 -8.55
N GLU A 177 4.40 -12.23 -7.34
CA GLU A 177 5.76 -12.41 -6.85
C GLU A 177 5.75 -12.74 -5.36
N TYR A 178 6.77 -13.45 -4.91
CA TYR A 178 6.96 -13.73 -3.49
C TYR A 178 8.44 -13.86 -3.12
N THR A 179 8.76 -13.54 -1.88
CA THR A 179 10.08 -13.79 -1.30
C THR A 179 10.01 -14.98 -0.35
N PHE A 180 10.94 -15.93 -0.50
CA PHE A 180 10.98 -17.14 0.31
C PHE A 180 12.38 -17.52 0.80
N SER A 181 12.45 -18.41 1.77
CA SER A 181 13.66 -19.18 2.09
C SER A 181 13.28 -20.64 2.33
N LYS A 182 14.19 -21.58 2.02
CA LYS A 182 13.97 -23.00 2.27
C LYS A 182 14.02 -23.31 3.77
N ARG A 183 13.08 -24.14 4.22
CA ARG A 183 13.08 -24.78 5.55
C ARG A 183 13.86 -26.09 5.48
N GLU A 184 14.37 -26.55 6.62
CA GLU A 184 15.07 -27.84 6.74
C GLU A 184 14.18 -29.03 6.36
N ASP A 185 12.87 -28.93 6.59
CA ASP A 185 11.88 -29.96 6.24
C ASP A 185 11.41 -29.92 4.77
N GLY A 186 12.06 -29.11 3.93
CA GLY A 186 11.76 -28.98 2.50
C GLY A 186 10.61 -28.03 2.16
N GLY A 187 9.97 -27.41 3.15
CA GLY A 187 8.97 -26.35 2.94
C GLY A 187 9.57 -24.96 2.66
N ASP A 188 8.71 -23.98 2.40
CA ASP A 188 9.10 -22.58 2.21
C ASP A 188 8.60 -21.70 3.37
N ASN A 189 9.53 -20.94 3.97
CA ASN A 189 9.19 -19.76 4.76
C ASN A 189 8.85 -18.62 3.82
N LEU A 190 7.73 -17.92 4.04
CA LEU A 190 7.39 -16.72 3.27
C LEU A 190 7.77 -15.45 4.00
N TRP A 191 8.49 -14.60 3.29
CA TRP A 191 8.94 -13.30 3.78
C TRP A 191 8.15 -12.15 3.17
N GLY A 192 7.58 -12.35 1.99
CA GLY A 192 6.64 -11.41 1.42
C GLY A 192 5.87 -11.97 0.23
N VAL A 193 4.70 -11.40 -0.02
CA VAL A 193 3.81 -11.74 -1.13
C VAL A 193 3.25 -10.47 -1.77
N TRP A 194 3.25 -10.43 -3.10
CA TRP A 194 2.71 -9.33 -3.92
C TRP A 194 1.43 -9.80 -4.59
N LEU A 195 0.31 -9.20 -4.19
CA LEU A 195 -1.04 -9.69 -4.51
C LEU A 195 -1.81 -8.69 -5.37
N GLN A 196 -2.40 -9.15 -6.47
CA GLN A 196 -3.03 -8.27 -7.47
C GLN A 196 -4.44 -8.67 -7.90
N ARG A 197 -5.16 -7.65 -8.37
CA ARG A 197 -6.45 -7.70 -9.07
C ARG A 197 -6.46 -6.89 -10.36
N LYS A 198 -5.72 -5.76 -10.42
CA LYS A 198 -5.82 -4.78 -11.53
C LYS A 198 -4.86 -5.00 -12.71
N GLY A 199 -4.22 -6.17 -12.82
CA GLY A 199 -3.37 -6.51 -13.97
C GLY A 199 -1.96 -5.90 -13.95
N ASN A 200 -1.60 -5.25 -12.85
CA ASN A 200 -0.21 -4.94 -12.50
C ASN A 200 0.27 -5.95 -11.42
N PRO A 201 1.52 -5.89 -10.94
CA PRO A 201 2.03 -6.93 -10.06
C PRO A 201 1.38 -6.90 -8.68
N HIS A 202 0.81 -5.79 -8.22
CA HIS A 202 0.19 -5.75 -6.89
C HIS A 202 -0.80 -4.60 -6.69
N ASP A 203 -1.83 -4.89 -5.91
CA ASP A 203 -2.70 -3.96 -5.21
C ASP A 203 -2.39 -3.92 -3.71
N ILE A 204 -1.93 -5.05 -3.16
CA ILE A 204 -1.52 -5.15 -1.76
C ILE A 204 -0.32 -6.08 -1.62
N VAL A 205 0.60 -5.69 -0.77
CA VAL A 205 1.83 -6.42 -0.49
C VAL A 205 1.87 -6.72 1.01
N PHE A 206 2.20 -7.95 1.37
CA PHE A 206 2.49 -8.31 2.76
C PHE A 206 3.96 -8.66 2.88
N THR A 207 4.62 -8.09 3.87
CA THR A 207 6.02 -8.39 4.20
C THR A 207 6.13 -8.74 5.67
N ASN A 208 7.00 -9.69 6.00
CA ASN A 208 7.18 -10.17 7.36
C ASN A 208 7.76 -9.06 8.26
N GLY A 209 7.10 -8.79 9.38
CA GLY A 209 7.56 -7.81 10.36
C GLY A 209 6.58 -7.62 11.52
N PHE A 210 6.92 -6.75 12.46
CA PHE A 210 6.03 -6.37 13.55
C PHE A 210 4.76 -5.71 12.99
N GLY A 211 3.60 -6.35 13.19
CA GLY A 211 2.39 -6.04 12.41
C GLY A 211 1.08 -6.52 13.05
N PRO A 212 -0.08 -6.07 12.55
CA PRO A 212 -0.23 -5.34 11.29
C PRO A 212 0.15 -3.86 11.41
N ARG A 213 0.94 -3.36 10.46
CA ARG A 213 1.24 -1.93 10.30
C ARG A 213 1.28 -1.55 8.83
N LEU A 214 0.77 -0.37 8.47
CA LEU A 214 0.88 0.18 7.12
C LEU A 214 2.34 0.60 6.89
N HIS A 215 3.05 -0.18 6.06
CA HIS A 215 4.42 0.12 5.71
C HIS A 215 4.49 1.37 4.83
N HIS A 216 3.71 1.40 3.75
CA HIS A 216 3.50 2.56 2.89
C HIS A 216 2.24 2.39 2.02
N PHE A 217 1.85 3.47 1.36
CA PHE A 217 0.93 3.49 0.24
C PHE A 217 1.61 4.20 -0.93
N ALA A 218 1.19 3.90 -2.16
CA ALA A 218 1.94 4.30 -3.35
C ALA A 218 1.08 5.01 -4.39
N TYR A 219 1.66 6.03 -5.04
CA TYR A 219 1.08 6.70 -6.20
C TYR A 219 2.00 6.60 -7.42
N THR A 220 1.40 6.32 -8.58
CA THR A 220 2.13 6.35 -9.85
C THR A 220 2.46 7.77 -10.26
N LEU A 221 3.62 7.97 -10.88
CA LEU A 221 4.02 9.22 -11.51
C LEU A 221 3.89 9.16 -13.04
N PRO A 222 3.80 10.31 -13.74
CA PRO A 222 3.79 10.34 -15.21
C PRO A 222 5.09 9.79 -15.80
N ASP A 223 6.24 10.25 -15.30
CA ASP A 223 7.56 9.85 -15.78
C ASP A 223 8.60 9.82 -14.64
N THR A 224 9.80 9.32 -14.97
CA THR A 224 10.98 9.29 -14.10
C THR A 224 11.44 10.69 -13.74
N ASN A 225 11.29 11.65 -14.67
CA ASN A 225 11.67 13.04 -14.40
C ASN A 225 10.80 13.66 -13.29
N ASP A 226 9.54 13.25 -13.14
CA ASP A 226 8.68 13.74 -12.06
C ASP A 226 9.15 13.25 -10.69
N MET A 227 9.80 12.08 -10.62
CA MET A 227 10.42 11.56 -9.40
C MET A 227 11.60 12.44 -8.96
N ILE A 228 12.44 12.87 -9.90
CA ILE A 228 13.55 13.79 -9.61
C ILE A 228 13.02 15.16 -9.22
N ARG A 229 12.02 15.67 -9.95
CA ARG A 229 11.32 16.89 -9.59
C ARG A 229 10.74 16.84 -8.18
N ALA A 230 10.17 15.72 -7.75
CA ALA A 230 9.69 15.55 -6.38
C ALA A 230 10.81 15.75 -5.36
N CYS A 231 12.01 15.22 -5.62
CA CYS A 231 13.18 15.42 -4.75
C CYS A 231 13.62 16.89 -4.70
N ASP A 232 13.67 17.56 -5.84
CA ASP A 232 14.03 18.99 -5.91
C ASP A 232 13.00 19.87 -5.18
N VAL A 233 11.71 19.61 -5.38
CA VAL A 233 10.62 20.30 -4.69
C VAL A 233 10.66 20.03 -3.19
N ALA A 234 10.93 18.79 -2.76
CA ALA A 234 11.11 18.47 -1.35
C ALA A 234 12.25 19.29 -0.74
N GLY A 235 13.39 19.40 -1.43
CA GLY A 235 14.50 20.25 -1.01
C GLY A 235 14.08 21.71 -0.84
N ALA A 236 13.41 22.28 -1.85
CA ALA A 236 12.97 23.68 -1.85
C ALA A 236 11.91 24.01 -0.78
N LEU A 237 11.01 23.07 -0.48
CA LEU A 237 9.97 23.20 0.55
C LEU A 237 10.48 22.87 1.97
N GLY A 238 11.74 22.45 2.13
CA GLY A 238 12.31 22.04 3.42
C GLY A 238 11.94 20.61 3.85
N TYR A 239 11.31 19.82 2.98
CA TYR A 239 11.03 18.40 3.17
C TYR A 239 12.21 17.50 2.76
N GLY A 240 13.36 18.03 2.36
CA GLY A 240 14.56 17.24 2.03
C GLY A 240 14.91 16.15 3.05
N PRO A 241 14.94 16.44 4.38
CA PRO A 241 15.17 15.43 5.42
C PRO A 241 14.09 14.33 5.51
N ARG A 242 12.94 14.53 4.87
CA ARG A 242 11.85 13.54 4.80
C ARG A 242 12.01 12.55 3.64
N LEU A 243 12.96 12.77 2.72
CA LEU A 243 13.34 11.76 1.74
C LEU A 243 13.98 10.59 2.47
N GLU A 244 13.29 9.46 2.49
CA GLU A 244 13.66 8.33 3.33
C GLU A 244 14.54 7.31 2.60
N ARG A 245 14.21 7.02 1.34
CA ARG A 245 14.90 6.01 0.52
C ARG A 245 14.72 6.32 -0.97
N GLY A 246 15.78 6.11 -1.74
CA GLY A 246 15.81 6.30 -3.19
C GLY A 246 16.33 7.68 -3.61
N PRO A 247 16.13 8.08 -4.88
CA PRO A 247 15.53 7.30 -5.96
C PRO A 247 16.27 5.97 -6.20
N GLY A 248 15.53 4.91 -6.52
CA GLY A 248 16.08 3.57 -6.73
C GLY A 248 15.28 2.73 -7.70
N ARG A 249 15.73 1.49 -7.93
CA ARG A 249 15.07 0.50 -8.79
C ARG A 249 14.89 -0.79 -8.02
N HIS A 250 13.65 -1.22 -7.86
CA HIS A 250 13.38 -2.52 -7.24
C HIS A 250 13.78 -3.67 -8.17
N GLY A 251 14.16 -4.80 -7.56
CA GLY A 251 14.22 -6.07 -8.27
C GLY A 251 12.81 -6.62 -8.48
N ILE A 252 12.13 -6.87 -7.37
CA ILE A 252 10.70 -7.21 -7.35
C ILE A 252 9.92 -6.07 -8.01
N SER A 253 8.98 -6.40 -8.88
CA SER A 253 8.19 -5.48 -9.72
C SER A 253 8.95 -4.68 -10.79
N GLY A 254 10.27 -4.50 -10.63
CA GLY A 254 11.09 -3.68 -11.52
C GLY A 254 10.82 -2.17 -11.46
N ALA A 255 10.02 -1.67 -10.52
CA ALA A 255 9.64 -0.26 -10.44
C ALA A 255 10.80 0.66 -10.06
N LEU A 256 10.81 1.87 -10.64
CA LEU A 256 11.50 3.00 -10.03
C LEU A 256 10.73 3.47 -8.82
N PHE A 257 11.41 3.83 -7.75
CA PHE A 257 10.77 4.29 -6.54
C PHE A 257 11.54 5.45 -5.91
N VAL A 258 10.81 6.28 -5.17
CA VAL A 258 11.33 7.13 -4.09
C VAL A 258 10.33 7.12 -2.94
N TYR A 259 10.83 7.10 -1.71
CA TYR A 259 10.02 7.10 -0.49
C TYR A 259 10.19 8.40 0.28
N PHE A 260 9.07 8.98 0.70
CA PHE A 260 9.04 10.13 1.61
C PHE A 260 8.26 9.79 2.88
N ARG A 261 8.58 10.51 3.97
CA ARG A 261 7.77 10.57 5.18
C ARG A 261 6.94 11.85 5.19
N ASP A 262 5.64 11.74 5.39
CA ASP A 262 4.79 12.90 5.62
C ASP A 262 5.13 13.58 6.98
N PRO A 263 4.49 14.69 7.35
CA PRO A 263 4.74 15.38 8.62
C PRO A 263 4.62 14.49 9.86
N ASP A 264 3.72 13.51 9.82
CA ASP A 264 3.41 12.55 10.89
C ASP A 264 4.22 11.25 10.82
N GLY A 265 5.03 11.07 9.78
CA GLY A 265 5.86 9.90 9.59
C GLY A 265 5.17 8.78 8.79
N HIS A 266 3.99 9.01 8.22
CA HIS A 266 3.39 8.09 7.25
C HIS A 266 4.29 8.02 6.01
N ARG A 267 4.61 6.80 5.57
CA ARG A 267 5.47 6.59 4.41
C ARG A 267 4.63 6.57 3.15
N ILE A 268 5.05 7.35 2.17
CA ILE A 268 4.48 7.34 0.81
C ILE A 268 5.56 6.93 -0.19
N GLU A 269 5.19 6.04 -1.09
CA GLU A 269 5.98 5.72 -2.28
C GLU A 269 5.49 6.51 -3.48
N LEU A 270 6.43 7.12 -4.20
CA LEU A 270 6.20 7.70 -5.51
C LEU A 270 7.04 6.91 -6.51
N PHE A 271 6.38 6.36 -7.52
CA PHE A 271 7.01 5.33 -8.34
C PHE A 271 6.56 5.40 -9.79
N ASN A 272 7.36 4.84 -10.69
CA ASN A 272 6.96 4.63 -12.07
C ASN A 272 7.48 3.32 -12.70
N THR A 273 6.60 2.83 -13.58
CA THR A 273 6.51 1.58 -14.34
C THR A 273 6.81 0.26 -13.62
N HIS A 274 5.71 -0.47 -13.35
CA HIS A 274 5.70 -1.92 -13.23
C HIS A 274 5.64 -2.61 -14.60
N TYR A 275 5.86 -3.93 -14.59
CA TYR A 275 5.44 -4.80 -15.68
C TYR A 275 3.93 -5.14 -15.58
N GLN A 276 3.35 -5.67 -16.66
CA GLN A 276 1.96 -6.14 -16.66
C GLN A 276 1.89 -7.60 -16.21
N ASN A 277 0.92 -7.93 -15.36
CA ASN A 277 0.64 -9.31 -14.93
C ASN A 277 -0.86 -9.59 -15.10
N ILE A 278 -1.25 -9.86 -16.35
CA ILE A 278 -2.64 -10.04 -16.75
C ILE A 278 -2.96 -11.52 -16.92
N ASP A 279 -2.10 -12.26 -17.60
CA ASP A 279 -2.29 -13.67 -17.94
C ASP A 279 -2.19 -14.60 -16.72
N LEU A 280 -2.58 -15.86 -16.90
CA LEU A 280 -2.41 -16.90 -15.88
C LEU A 280 -0.99 -17.43 -15.93
N GLU A 281 -0.06 -16.65 -15.40
CA GLU A 281 1.36 -17.01 -15.31
C GLU A 281 1.77 -17.39 -13.88
N PRO A 282 2.76 -18.28 -13.70
CA PRO A 282 3.28 -18.62 -12.37
C PRO A 282 3.87 -17.41 -11.66
N ALA A 283 3.75 -17.37 -10.33
CA ALA A 283 4.35 -16.31 -9.53
C ALA A 283 5.90 -16.36 -9.58
N GLN A 284 6.55 -15.20 -9.69
CA GLN A 284 8.00 -15.12 -9.65
C GLN A 284 8.51 -15.30 -8.21
N ALA A 285 9.44 -16.24 -8.03
CA ALA A 285 9.98 -16.60 -6.73
C ALA A 285 11.34 -15.93 -6.51
N TRP A 286 11.50 -15.23 -5.38
CA TRP A 286 12.75 -14.57 -4.99
C TRP A 286 13.31 -15.20 -3.73
N ASP A 287 14.51 -15.77 -3.81
CA ASP A 287 15.22 -16.25 -2.62
C ASP A 287 15.62 -15.06 -1.74
N LEU A 288 15.37 -15.15 -0.43
CA LEU A 288 15.70 -14.09 0.54
C LEU A 288 17.20 -13.74 0.52
N SER A 289 18.07 -14.71 0.22
CA SER A 289 19.51 -14.50 0.13
C SER A 289 19.92 -13.66 -1.09
N ASN A 290 19.05 -13.51 -2.11
CA ASN A 290 19.33 -12.70 -3.28
C ASN A 290 19.20 -11.21 -2.92
N PRO A 291 20.32 -10.44 -2.89
CA PRO A 291 20.26 -9.02 -2.53
C PRO A 291 19.54 -8.19 -3.60
N LYS A 292 19.58 -8.62 -4.87
CA LYS A 292 18.96 -7.92 -6.00
C LYS A 292 17.44 -7.94 -5.98
N ARG A 293 16.81 -8.69 -5.06
CA ARG A 293 15.35 -8.70 -4.91
C ARG A 293 14.83 -7.32 -4.48
N ALA A 294 15.54 -6.65 -3.57
CA ALA A 294 15.09 -5.39 -2.96
C ALA A 294 15.53 -4.17 -3.79
N ASP A 295 16.79 -4.15 -4.23
CA ASP A 295 17.40 -3.05 -4.98
C ASP A 295 18.30 -3.59 -6.11
N GLN A 296 18.13 -3.07 -7.33
CA GLN A 296 18.95 -3.42 -8.49
C GLN A 296 20.20 -2.53 -8.61
N TRP A 297 20.13 -1.28 -8.16
CA TRP A 297 21.15 -0.26 -8.44
C TRP A 297 22.00 0.14 -7.24
N GLY A 298 21.66 -0.30 -6.03
CA GLY A 298 22.11 0.39 -4.82
C GLY A 298 22.44 -0.49 -3.62
N MET A 299 22.82 0.21 -2.55
CA MET A 299 23.04 -0.35 -1.23
C MET A 299 21.70 -0.74 -0.58
N PRO A 300 21.72 -1.63 0.44
CA PRO A 300 20.51 -1.99 1.16
C PRO A 300 19.84 -0.80 1.82
N ALA A 301 18.55 -0.93 2.14
CA ALA A 301 17.81 0.11 2.85
C ALA A 301 18.34 0.32 4.29
N GLN A 302 18.13 1.52 4.82
CA GLN A 302 18.38 1.84 6.24
C GLN A 302 17.43 1.05 7.16
N ASN A 303 17.84 0.83 8.41
CA ASN A 303 17.05 0.07 9.39
C ASN A 303 15.63 0.62 9.56
N LYS A 304 15.46 1.95 9.58
CA LYS A 304 14.15 2.60 9.68
C LYS A 304 13.15 2.16 8.60
N TRP A 305 13.62 1.81 7.40
CA TRP A 305 12.75 1.29 6.35
C TRP A 305 12.11 -0.04 6.79
N PHE A 306 12.87 -0.91 7.45
CA PHE A 306 12.37 -2.19 7.96
C PHE A 306 11.63 -2.07 9.28
N ALA A 307 12.05 -1.17 10.18
CA ALA A 307 11.56 -1.14 11.56
C ALA A 307 10.33 -0.24 11.77
N GLU A 308 10.22 0.85 11.02
CA GLU A 308 9.19 1.86 11.22
C GLU A 308 8.05 1.71 10.19
N ALA A 309 6.83 1.67 10.68
CA ALA A 309 5.61 1.64 9.88
C ALA A 309 4.46 2.29 10.67
N THR A 310 3.41 2.71 9.97
CA THR A 310 2.26 3.37 10.58
C THR A 310 1.36 2.34 11.27
N GLN A 311 1.06 2.54 12.55
CA GLN A 311 0.14 1.66 13.29
C GLN A 311 -1.30 1.85 12.82
N PHE A 312 -2.07 0.77 12.81
CA PHE A 312 -3.52 0.84 12.57
C PHE A 312 -4.27 1.25 13.84
N SER A 313 -5.29 2.09 13.68
CA SER A 313 -6.09 2.61 14.80
C SER A 313 -6.74 1.48 15.59
N GLY A 314 -6.48 1.42 16.90
CA GLY A 314 -7.07 0.42 17.79
C GLY A 314 -6.59 -1.02 17.56
N VAL A 315 -5.49 -1.21 16.82
CA VAL A 315 -4.90 -2.53 16.57
C VAL A 315 -3.48 -2.56 17.11
N GLU A 316 -3.24 -3.42 18.09
CA GLU A 316 -1.91 -3.66 18.65
C GLU A 316 -1.11 -4.59 17.73
N PRO A 317 0.09 -4.17 17.27
CA PRO A 317 0.93 -5.05 16.47
C PRO A 317 1.57 -6.15 17.34
N VAL A 318 1.87 -7.27 16.68
CA VAL A 318 2.44 -8.47 17.30
C VAL A 318 3.76 -8.81 16.60
N GLU A 319 4.67 -9.42 17.36
CA GLU A 319 5.95 -9.93 16.84
C GLU A 319 5.74 -10.94 15.71
N PRO A 320 6.56 -10.90 14.65
CA PRO A 320 6.44 -11.83 13.55
C PRO A 320 6.80 -13.25 13.95
N THR A 321 6.07 -14.20 13.37
CA THR A 321 6.29 -15.64 13.52
C THR A 321 7.66 -16.07 12.99
N LEU A 322 8.16 -15.39 11.96
CA LEU A 322 9.50 -15.57 11.41
C LEU A 322 10.39 -14.41 11.86
N LYS A 323 11.49 -14.75 12.53
CA LYS A 323 12.52 -13.77 12.88
C LYS A 323 13.55 -13.72 11.76
N VAL A 324 13.74 -12.53 11.21
CA VAL A 324 14.86 -12.23 10.32
C VAL A 324 15.58 -11.02 10.83
N ASP A 325 16.87 -11.04 10.56
CA ASP A 325 17.73 -9.93 10.82
C ASP A 325 18.07 -9.26 9.48
N PRO A 326 17.46 -8.09 9.16
CA PRO A 326 17.53 -7.54 7.82
C PRO A 326 18.96 -7.12 7.45
N PRO A 327 19.36 -7.26 6.18
CA PRO A 327 20.63 -6.72 5.70
C PRO A 327 20.49 -5.21 5.51
N THR A 328 20.70 -4.43 6.57
CA THR A 328 20.54 -2.97 6.53
C THR A 328 21.80 -2.25 6.03
N LEU A 329 21.64 -1.00 5.61
CA LEU A 329 22.75 -0.13 5.24
C LEU A 329 23.76 0.03 6.38
N GLU A 330 23.26 0.20 7.61
CA GLU A 330 24.10 0.41 8.79
C GLU A 330 25.01 -0.80 9.04
N ARG A 331 24.48 -2.01 8.84
CA ARG A 331 25.27 -3.25 8.93
C ARG A 331 26.30 -3.36 7.84
N LEU A 332 25.93 -3.01 6.61
CA LEU A 332 26.88 -3.00 5.49
C LEU A 332 28.03 -2.03 5.75
N LEU A 333 27.75 -0.87 6.34
CA LEU A 333 28.73 0.17 6.66
C LEU A 333 29.43 -0.04 8.01
N GLN A 334 29.04 -1.05 8.80
CA GLN A 334 29.53 -1.32 10.16
C GLN A 334 29.37 -0.13 11.12
N ILE A 335 28.26 0.59 10.99
CA ILE A 335 27.87 1.69 11.88
C ILE A 335 26.71 1.24 12.77
N GLU A 336 26.62 1.80 13.98
CA GLU A 336 25.48 1.54 14.87
C GLU A 336 24.18 2.07 14.24
N ALA A 337 23.07 1.35 14.45
CA ALA A 337 21.75 1.81 14.01
C ALA A 337 21.34 3.01 14.88
N GLY A 338 21.32 4.19 14.27
CA GLY A 338 20.89 5.45 14.90
C GLY A 338 19.38 5.64 14.95
#